data_AF-A0A9E0SZD0-F1
#
_entry.id   AF-A0A9E0SZD0-F1
#
_cell.length_a   1.000
_cell.length_b   1.000
_cell.length_c   1.000
_cell.angle_alpha   90.00
_cell.angle_beta   90.00
_cell.angle_gamma   90.00
#
_symmetry.space_group_name_H-M   'P 1'
#
loop_
_entity.id
_entity.type
_entity.pdbx_description
1 polymer ?
#
loop_
_entity_poly.entity_id
_entity_poly.type
_entity_poly.pdbx_seq_one_letter_code
_entity_poly.pdbx_strand_id
1 'polypeptide(L)'
;MAVFAATLLGAAMAIVLSGPLLPDPMASRFGPSGAVEGWSSRSAYLAAMILGTIALPVVSVALLAARIGRPKIPHPEVWLAAPRRIETLTYFATHALRLGCMLTLFLAFVHALAIDANRHQPPHLPMPSLVAGGLLFGIALIAWRLALRRRFRTLP
;
A
#
# COMPACT_ATOMS: atom_id res chain seq x y z
N MET A 1 -5.79 -7.92 12.13
CA MET A 1 -6.70 -6.75 12.04
C MET A 1 -6.09 -5.54 12.74
N ALA A 2 -5.74 -5.63 14.04
CA ALA A 2 -5.15 -4.52 14.79
C ALA A 2 -3.93 -3.87 14.10
N VAL A 3 -2.97 -4.67 13.61
CA VAL A 3 -1.79 -4.16 12.87
C VAL A 3 -2.19 -3.35 11.64
N PHE A 4 -3.16 -3.81 10.86
CA PHE A 4 -3.63 -3.10 9.67
C PHE A 4 -4.29 -1.77 10.04
N ALA A 5 -5.19 -1.78 11.03
CA ALA A 5 -5.82 -0.56 11.53
C ALA A 5 -4.79 0.45 12.07
N ALA A 6 -3.84 -0.02 12.88
CA ALA A 6 -2.76 0.81 13.41
C ALA A 6 -1.87 1.38 12.29
N THR A 7 -1.55 0.60 11.26
CA THR A 7 -0.77 1.06 10.10
C THR A 7 -1.55 2.14 9.33
N LEU A 8 -2.85 1.92 9.11
CA LEU A 8 -3.74 2.86 8.40
C LEU A 8 -3.86 4.19 9.15
N LEU A 9 -4.16 4.12 10.45
CA LEU A 9 -4.30 5.29 11.31
C LEU A 9 -2.98 6.02 11.47
N GLY A 10 -1.87 5.30 11.66
CA GLY A 10 -0.54 5.88 11.76
C GLY A 10 -0.14 6.62 10.49
N ALA A 11 -0.37 6.03 9.32
CA ALA A 11 -0.09 6.69 8.04
C ALA A 11 -0.99 7.91 7.79
N ALA A 12 -2.29 7.81 8.04
CA ALA A 12 -3.21 8.93 7.90
C ALA A 12 -2.83 10.08 8.85
N MET A 13 -2.50 9.76 10.11
CA MET A 13 -2.03 10.74 11.08
C MET A 13 -0.72 11.40 10.63
N ALA A 14 0.24 10.61 10.15
CA ALA A 14 1.50 11.14 9.63
C ALA A 14 1.27 12.12 8.47
N ILE A 15 0.36 11.81 7.54
CA ILE A 15 0.00 12.69 6.43
C ILE A 15 -0.61 14.01 6.93
N VAL A 16 -1.55 13.94 7.87
CA VAL A 16 -2.20 15.14 8.44
C VAL A 16 -1.19 16.01 9.19
N LEU A 17 -0.39 15.41 10.07
CA LEU A 17 0.55 16.14 10.93
C LEU A 17 1.72 16.74 10.15
N SER A 18 2.12 16.14 9.03
CA SER A 18 3.19 16.66 8.18
C SER A 18 2.69 17.60 7.08
N GLY A 19 1.38 17.75 6.89
CA GLY A 19 0.78 18.69 5.94
C GLY A 19 1.30 20.12 6.02
N PRO A 20 1.50 20.73 7.21
CA PRO A 20 2.08 22.07 7.33
C PRO A 20 3.50 22.23 6.79
N LEU A 21 4.25 21.13 6.58
CA LEU A 21 5.58 21.16 5.99
C LEU A 21 5.56 21.41 4.47
N LEU A 22 4.39 21.30 3.85
CA LEU A 22 4.21 21.55 2.42
C LEU A 22 3.86 23.02 2.16
N PRO A 23 4.46 23.64 1.13
CA PRO A 23 4.07 24.97 0.69
C PRO A 23 2.66 24.97 0.10
N ASP A 24 2.09 26.16 -0.09
CA ASP A 24 0.82 26.34 -0.80
C ASP A 24 0.96 27.50 -1.79
N PRO A 25 0.99 27.25 -3.12
CA PRO A 25 0.84 25.95 -3.79
C PRO A 25 2.08 25.04 -3.64
N MET A 26 1.90 23.73 -3.90
CA MET A 26 2.99 22.75 -3.91
C MET A 26 3.14 22.08 -5.28
N ALA A 27 4.36 21.63 -5.58
CA ALA A 27 4.63 20.77 -6.71
C ALA A 27 4.08 19.36 -6.40
N SER A 28 3.15 18.88 -7.22
CA SER A 28 2.43 17.62 -7.00
C SER A 28 2.48 16.66 -8.19
N ARG A 29 2.88 17.15 -9.37
CA ARG A 29 3.17 16.31 -10.54
C ARG A 29 4.60 16.56 -10.98
N PHE A 30 5.33 15.46 -11.17
CA PHE A 30 6.73 15.48 -11.57
C PHE A 30 6.90 14.60 -12.80
N GLY A 31 7.73 15.07 -13.73
CA GLY A 31 8.09 14.32 -14.93
C GLY A 31 9.12 13.23 -14.67
N PRO A 32 9.51 12.47 -15.71
CA PRO A 32 10.51 11.40 -15.60
C PRO A 32 11.89 11.87 -15.13
N SER A 33 12.24 13.14 -15.35
CA SER A 33 13.48 13.74 -14.86
C SER A 33 13.43 14.11 -13.37
N GLY A 34 12.25 14.09 -12.75
CA GLY A 34 12.02 14.61 -11.40
C GLY A 34 11.69 16.11 -11.37
N ALA A 35 11.69 16.79 -12.53
CA ALA A 35 11.28 18.19 -12.64
C ALA A 35 9.76 18.35 -12.48
N VAL A 36 9.33 19.54 -12.00
CA VAL A 36 7.90 19.84 -11.80
C VAL A 36 7.17 19.98 -13.13
N GLU A 37 6.07 19.25 -13.28
CA GLU A 37 5.14 19.37 -14.42
C GLU A 37 3.78 19.94 -14.00
N GLY A 38 3.47 19.95 -12.69
CA GLY A 38 2.21 20.48 -12.21
C GLY A 38 2.17 20.76 -10.72
N TRP A 39 1.32 21.73 -10.41
CA TRP A 39 1.10 22.24 -9.06
C TRP A 39 -0.33 21.98 -8.63
N SER A 40 -0.54 21.90 -7.32
CA SER A 40 -1.86 21.85 -6.71
C SER A 40 -1.89 22.66 -5.43
N SER A 41 -3.09 23.02 -4.96
CA SER A 41 -3.21 23.50 -3.58
C SER A 41 -2.82 22.38 -2.61
N ARG A 42 -2.29 22.80 -1.45
CA ARG A 42 -1.94 21.87 -0.37
C ARG A 42 -3.14 21.06 0.10
N SER A 43 -4.30 21.71 0.21
CA SER A 43 -5.54 21.06 0.66
C SER A 43 -6.02 19.97 -0.31
N ALA A 44 -5.97 20.21 -1.62
CA ALA A 44 -6.36 19.23 -2.62
C ALA A 44 -5.43 18.01 -2.60
N TYR A 45 -4.10 18.24 -2.49
CA TYR A 45 -3.12 17.17 -2.37
C TYR A 45 -3.34 16.31 -1.12
N LEU A 46 -3.49 16.94 0.06
CA LEU A 46 -3.70 16.21 1.31
C LEU A 46 -5.01 15.42 1.30
N ALA A 47 -6.10 15.98 0.77
CA ALA A 47 -7.36 15.27 0.62
C ALA A 47 -7.21 14.03 -0.27
N ALA A 48 -6.52 14.16 -1.42
CA ALA A 48 -6.25 13.04 -2.31
C ALA A 48 -5.37 11.98 -1.64
N MET A 49 -4.32 12.39 -0.90
CA MET A 49 -3.42 11.47 -0.21
C MET A 49 -4.11 10.69 0.91
N ILE A 50 -4.92 11.36 1.74
CA ILE A 50 -5.68 10.71 2.83
C ILE A 50 -6.69 9.74 2.22
N LEU A 51 -7.46 10.19 1.22
CA LEU A 51 -8.43 9.34 0.55
C LEU A 51 -7.76 8.12 -0.09
N GLY A 52 -6.66 8.30 -0.81
CA GLY A 52 -5.90 7.20 -1.41
C GLY A 52 -5.33 6.23 -0.38
N THR A 53 -4.73 6.76 0.70
CA THR A 53 -4.11 5.96 1.78
C THR A 53 -5.13 5.14 2.57
N ILE A 54 -6.38 5.58 2.63
CA ILE A 54 -7.46 4.83 3.28
C ILE A 54 -8.18 3.93 2.29
N ALA A 55 -8.68 4.48 1.20
CA ALA A 55 -9.56 3.78 0.26
C ALA A 55 -8.83 2.64 -0.46
N LEU A 56 -7.62 2.87 -0.99
CA LEU A 56 -6.93 1.84 -1.78
C LEU A 56 -6.62 0.58 -0.97
N PRO A 57 -6.04 0.66 0.25
CA PRO A 57 -5.81 -0.53 1.07
C PRO A 57 -7.10 -1.20 1.52
N VAL A 58 -8.11 -0.43 1.97
CA VAL A 58 -9.38 -0.98 2.47
C VAL A 58 -10.14 -1.71 1.35
N VAL A 59 -10.26 -1.08 0.18
CA VAL A 59 -10.93 -1.70 -0.98
C VAL A 59 -10.16 -2.94 -1.44
N SER A 60 -8.82 -2.89 -1.47
CA SER A 60 -8.01 -4.05 -1.84
C SER A 60 -8.21 -5.23 -0.89
N VAL A 61 -8.23 -4.98 0.42
CA VAL A 61 -8.54 -6.00 1.44
C VAL A 61 -9.96 -6.53 1.26
N ALA A 62 -10.95 -5.66 1.06
CA ALA A 62 -12.35 -6.05 0.89
C ALA A 62 -12.56 -6.90 -0.38
N LEU A 63 -11.96 -6.53 -1.50
CA LEU A 63 -12.02 -7.28 -2.76
C LEU A 63 -11.36 -8.66 -2.62
N LEU A 64 -10.24 -8.75 -1.91
CA LEU A 64 -9.62 -10.04 -1.61
C LEU A 64 -10.48 -10.87 -0.66
N ALA A 65 -11.06 -10.25 0.37
CA ALA A 65 -11.96 -10.90 1.32
C ALA A 65 -13.20 -11.48 0.63
N ALA A 66 -13.79 -10.74 -0.31
CA ALA A 66 -14.94 -11.20 -1.10
C ALA A 66 -14.61 -12.44 -1.96
N ARG A 67 -13.34 -12.65 -2.31
CA ARG A 67 -12.88 -13.82 -3.08
C ARG A 67 -12.50 -15.03 -2.22
N ILE A 68 -12.50 -14.90 -0.90
CA ILE A 68 -12.11 -15.97 0.05
C ILE A 68 -13.04 -17.19 -0.06
N GLY A 69 -14.30 -17.02 -0.47
CA GLY A 69 -15.23 -18.14 -0.66
C GLY A 69 -14.95 -19.03 -1.88
N ARG A 70 -14.09 -18.58 -2.81
CA ARG A 70 -13.68 -19.34 -4.01
C ARG A 70 -12.19 -19.11 -4.30
N PRO A 71 -11.30 -19.49 -3.38
CA PRO A 71 -9.88 -19.21 -3.54
C PRO A 71 -9.31 -20.09 -4.65
N LYS A 72 -8.62 -19.49 -5.62
CA LYS A 72 -7.89 -20.23 -6.65
C LYS A 72 -6.57 -20.74 -6.06
N ILE A 73 -6.62 -21.88 -5.37
CA ILE A 73 -5.47 -22.55 -4.75
C ILE A 73 -5.21 -23.92 -5.35
N PRO A 74 -3.96 -24.42 -5.33
CA PRO A 74 -3.68 -25.82 -5.58
C PRO A 74 -4.40 -26.72 -4.57
N HIS A 75 -4.81 -27.92 -4.99
CA HIS A 75 -5.47 -28.92 -4.15
C HIS A 75 -6.62 -28.39 -3.28
N PRO A 76 -7.60 -27.65 -3.86
CA PRO A 76 -8.68 -27.05 -3.09
C PRO A 76 -9.48 -28.08 -2.28
N GLU A 77 -9.60 -29.31 -2.76
CA GLU A 77 -10.23 -30.44 -2.08
C GLU A 77 -9.59 -30.77 -0.72
N VAL A 78 -8.27 -30.58 -0.60
CA VAL A 78 -7.53 -30.82 0.65
C VAL A 78 -7.63 -29.63 1.59
N TRP A 79 -7.44 -28.42 1.06
CA TRP A 79 -7.36 -27.19 1.86
C TRP A 79 -8.71 -26.62 2.28
N LEU A 80 -9.78 -26.94 1.54
CA LEU A 80 -11.16 -26.51 1.83
C LEU A 80 -12.00 -27.61 2.49
N ALA A 81 -11.43 -28.79 2.74
CA ALA A 81 -12.07 -29.83 3.54
C ALA A 81 -12.41 -29.32 4.96
N ALA A 82 -13.51 -29.82 5.53
CA ALA A 82 -14.07 -29.36 6.80
C ALA A 82 -13.04 -29.19 7.96
N PRO A 83 -12.06 -30.09 8.15
CA PRO A 83 -11.10 -29.95 9.26
C PRO A 83 -10.17 -28.73 9.13
N ARG A 84 -9.91 -28.25 7.91
CA ARG A 84 -8.89 -27.24 7.60
C ARG A 84 -9.47 -25.94 7.07
N ARG A 85 -10.76 -25.94 6.70
CA ARG A 85 -11.43 -24.81 6.07
C ARG A 85 -11.27 -23.52 6.87
N ILE A 86 -11.54 -23.53 8.17
CA ILE A 86 -11.45 -22.32 9.01
C ILE A 86 -10.01 -21.77 9.01
N GLU A 87 -9.01 -22.62 9.20
CA GLU A 87 -7.60 -22.21 9.17
C GLU A 87 -7.21 -21.59 7.83
N THR A 88 -7.61 -22.23 6.72
CA THR A 88 -7.37 -21.74 5.36
C THR A 88 -7.97 -20.35 5.14
N LEU A 89 -9.24 -20.13 5.53
CA LEU A 89 -9.90 -18.83 5.35
C LEU A 89 -9.28 -17.75 6.26
N THR A 90 -8.90 -18.09 7.50
CA THR A 90 -8.20 -17.18 8.40
C THR A 90 -6.82 -16.79 7.86
N TYR A 91 -6.10 -17.73 7.25
CA TYR A 91 -4.84 -17.44 6.57
C TYR A 91 -5.05 -16.46 5.41
N PHE A 92 -6.07 -16.68 4.58
CA PHE A 92 -6.41 -15.77 3.49
C PHE A 92 -6.75 -14.35 3.97
N ALA A 93 -7.58 -14.23 5.00
CA ALA A 93 -7.94 -12.93 5.57
C ALA A 93 -6.70 -12.22 6.12
N THR A 94 -5.85 -12.93 6.85
CA THR A 94 -4.59 -12.39 7.37
C THR A 94 -3.64 -11.98 6.24
N HIS A 95 -3.58 -12.77 5.19
CA HIS A 95 -2.74 -12.51 4.02
C HIS A 95 -3.22 -11.25 3.26
N ALA A 96 -4.53 -11.07 3.09
CA ALA A 96 -5.11 -9.85 2.53
C ALA A 96 -4.78 -8.61 3.37
N LEU A 97 -4.88 -8.70 4.70
CA LEU A 97 -4.52 -7.60 5.61
C LEU A 97 -3.05 -7.18 5.48
N ARG A 98 -2.13 -8.13 5.25
CA ARG A 98 -0.70 -7.81 5.01
C ARG A 98 -0.50 -6.98 3.74
N LEU A 99 -1.24 -7.29 2.67
CA LEU A 99 -1.23 -6.47 1.46
C LEU A 99 -1.71 -5.04 1.76
N GLY A 100 -2.78 -4.91 2.55
CA GLY A 100 -3.27 -3.62 3.03
C GLY A 100 -2.17 -2.83 3.73
N CYS A 101 -1.45 -3.42 4.69
CA CYS A 101 -0.34 -2.75 5.37
C CYS A 101 0.76 -2.31 4.39
N MET A 102 1.15 -3.17 3.46
CA MET A 102 2.19 -2.86 2.47
C MET A 102 1.80 -1.67 1.58
N LEU A 103 0.56 -1.64 1.09
CA LEU A 103 0.01 -0.53 0.30
C LEU A 103 0.01 0.77 1.11
N THR A 104 -0.47 0.73 2.36
CA THR A 104 -0.50 1.89 3.24
C THR A 104 0.91 2.45 3.49
N LEU A 105 1.88 1.59 3.80
CA LEU A 105 3.27 2.01 4.01
C LEU A 105 3.90 2.61 2.75
N PHE A 106 3.61 2.04 1.58
CA PHE A 106 4.08 2.58 0.32
C PHE A 106 3.50 3.97 0.03
N LEU A 107 2.21 4.20 0.30
CA LEU A 107 1.60 5.52 0.12
C LEU A 107 2.11 6.55 1.12
N ALA A 108 2.38 6.15 2.38
CA ALA A 108 3.05 7.01 3.36
C ALA A 108 4.47 7.38 2.91
N PHE A 109 5.21 6.43 2.32
CA PHE A 109 6.52 6.68 1.73
C PHE A 109 6.44 7.68 0.57
N VAL A 110 5.48 7.52 -0.35
CA VAL A 110 5.25 8.47 -1.45
C VAL A 110 4.94 9.88 -0.92
N HIS A 111 4.16 9.99 0.16
CA HIS A 111 3.91 11.27 0.82
C HIS A 111 5.19 11.90 1.39
N ALA A 112 6.05 11.10 2.04
CA ALA A 112 7.35 11.58 2.54
C ALA A 112 8.25 12.08 1.40
N LEU A 113 8.25 11.42 0.24
CA LEU A 113 8.97 11.90 -0.95
C LEU A 113 8.40 13.22 -1.49
N ALA A 114 7.09 13.43 -1.43
CA ALA A 114 6.48 14.68 -1.85
C ALA A 114 6.92 15.85 -0.96
N ILE A 115 7.04 15.63 0.35
CA ILE A 115 7.60 16.60 1.30
C ILE A 115 9.05 16.90 0.92
N ASP A 116 9.87 15.87 0.74
CA ASP A 116 11.29 16.02 0.39
C ASP A 116 11.49 16.78 -0.93
N ALA A 117 10.69 16.45 -1.95
CA ALA A 117 10.74 17.12 -3.25
C ALA A 117 10.46 18.62 -3.15
N ASN A 118 9.53 19.02 -2.28
CA ASN A 118 9.14 20.41 -2.08
C ASN A 118 10.06 21.19 -1.12
N ARG A 119 11.08 20.55 -0.52
CA ARG A 119 12.13 21.25 0.24
C ARG A 119 13.22 21.85 -0.64
N HIS A 120 13.36 21.37 -1.87
CA HIS A 120 14.37 21.84 -2.82
C HIS A 120 13.91 23.12 -3.54
N GLN A 121 14.86 23.97 -3.94
CA GLN A 121 14.61 25.13 -4.80
C GLN A 121 15.50 25.06 -6.05
N PRO A 122 14.92 24.78 -7.24
CA PRO A 122 13.51 24.48 -7.50
C PRO A 122 13.06 23.11 -6.92
N PRO A 123 11.75 22.88 -6.70
CA PRO A 123 11.27 21.57 -6.26
C PRO A 123 11.66 20.48 -7.25
N HIS A 124 12.14 19.36 -6.72
CA HIS A 124 12.65 18.27 -7.54
C HIS A 124 12.44 16.93 -6.84
N LEU A 125 11.76 16.00 -7.52
CA LEU A 125 11.49 14.68 -6.96
C LEU A 125 12.76 13.82 -7.02
N PRO A 126 13.20 13.20 -5.91
CA PRO A 126 14.30 12.25 -5.92
C PRO A 126 13.87 10.95 -6.62
N MET A 127 13.98 10.92 -7.95
CA MET A 127 13.64 9.76 -8.78
C MET A 127 14.32 8.46 -8.33
N PRO A 128 15.62 8.44 -7.93
CA PRO A 128 16.24 7.23 -7.41
C PRO A 128 15.50 6.65 -6.21
N SER A 129 15.05 7.51 -5.29
CA SER A 129 14.30 7.08 -4.10
C SER A 129 12.92 6.54 -4.47
N LEU A 130 12.20 7.20 -5.38
CA LEU A 130 10.91 6.71 -5.87
C LEU A 130 11.05 5.34 -6.54
N VAL A 131 12.04 5.18 -7.42
CA VAL A 131 12.31 3.92 -8.13
C VAL A 131 12.70 2.83 -7.15
N ALA A 132 13.62 3.10 -6.21
CA ALA A 132 14.03 2.14 -5.19
C ALA A 132 12.85 1.70 -4.32
N GLY A 133 12.02 2.64 -3.86
CA GLY A 133 10.82 2.34 -3.09
C GLY A 133 9.80 1.52 -3.88
N GLY A 134 9.60 1.86 -5.16
CA GLY A 134 8.73 1.10 -6.08
C GLY A 134 9.23 -0.32 -6.33
N LEU A 135 10.54 -0.51 -6.52
CA LEU A 135 11.17 -1.82 -6.68
C LEU A 135 11.04 -2.65 -5.39
N LEU A 136 11.32 -2.05 -4.23
CA LEU A 136 11.15 -2.72 -2.94
C LEU A 136 9.71 -3.17 -2.71
N PHE A 137 8.75 -2.29 -3.01
CA PHE A 137 7.33 -2.62 -2.94
C PHE A 137 6.97 -3.76 -3.92
N GLY A 138 7.47 -3.71 -5.16
CA GLY A 138 7.29 -4.76 -6.15
C GLY A 138 7.85 -6.13 -5.71
N ILE A 139 9.08 -6.15 -5.18
CA ILE A 139 9.71 -7.34 -4.60
C ILE A 139 8.86 -7.87 -3.45
N ALA A 140 8.39 -7.00 -2.56
CA ALA A 140 7.54 -7.38 -1.45
C ALA A 140 6.21 -7.99 -1.92
N LEU A 141 5.58 -7.45 -2.99
CA LEU A 141 4.38 -8.02 -3.60
C LEU A 141 4.63 -9.40 -4.20
N ILE A 142 5.77 -9.59 -4.88
CA ILE A 142 6.17 -10.89 -5.43
C ILE A 142 6.37 -11.89 -4.29
N ALA A 143 7.12 -11.51 -3.25
CA ALA A 143 7.35 -12.36 -2.07
C ALA A 143 6.04 -12.71 -1.37
N TRP A 144 5.14 -11.74 -1.16
CA TRP A 144 3.81 -11.93 -0.61
C TRP A 144 3.01 -12.96 -1.43
N ARG A 145 2.95 -12.80 -2.75
CA ARG A 145 2.25 -13.73 -3.65
C ARG A 145 2.88 -15.13 -3.64
N LEU A 146 4.20 -15.22 -3.61
CA LEU A 146 4.91 -16.51 -3.56
C LEU A 146 4.70 -17.21 -2.22
N ALA A 147 4.65 -16.49 -1.11
CA ALA A 147 4.36 -17.06 0.21
C ALA A 147 2.97 -17.70 0.24
N LEU A 148 1.97 -17.07 -0.39
CA LEU A 148 0.63 -17.66 -0.57
C LEU A 148 0.69 -18.98 -1.35
N ARG A 149 1.37 -18.95 -2.50
CA ARG A 149 1.48 -20.14 -3.37
C ARG A 149 2.25 -21.27 -2.69
N ARG A 150 3.35 -20.97 -2.00
CA ARG A 150 4.16 -21.97 -1.28
C ARG A 150 3.33 -22.65 -0.20
N ARG A 151 2.58 -21.88 0.61
CA ARG A 151 1.71 -22.45 1.67
C ARG A 151 0.75 -23.50 1.15
N PHE A 152 0.14 -23.26 -0.01
CA PHE A 152 -0.88 -24.15 -0.58
C PHE A 152 -0.35 -25.19 -1.57
N ARG A 153 0.93 -25.12 -1.98
CA ARG A 153 1.58 -26.14 -2.82
C ARG A 153 2.14 -27.30 -2.00
N THR A 154 2.63 -27.04 -0.80
CA THR A 154 3.17 -28.09 0.06
C THR A 154 2.02 -28.83 0.71
N LEU A 155 1.76 -30.06 0.27
CA LEU A 155 0.80 -30.93 0.95
C LEU A 155 1.23 -31.11 2.42
N PRO A 156 0.27 -31.09 3.36
CA PRO A 156 0.53 -31.25 4.78
C PRO A 156 1.09 -32.63 5.15
#